data_AF-A0AAV0VTY1-F1
#
_entry.id   AF-A0AAV0VTY1-F1
#
_cell.length_a   1.000
_cell.length_b   1.000
_cell.length_c   1.000
_cell.angle_alpha   90.00
_cell.angle_beta   90.00
_cell.angle_gamma   90.00
#
_symmetry.space_group_name_H-M   'P 1'
#
loop_
_entity.id
_entity.type
_entity.pdbx_description
1 polymer ?
#
loop_
_entity_poly.entity_id
_entity_poly.type
_entity_poly.pdbx_seq_one_letter_code
_entity_poly.pdbx_strand_id
1 'polypeptide(L)'
;MASVKPYQFEPACSNERDSNNFTENNDFKINVNNRSGKLNWCKCGQCVVMMTHQESVCCQESEKVKQVSGIAGCVTHNVLFNKLVIDKMF
;
A
#
# COMPACT_ATOMS: atom_id res chain seq x y z
N MET A 1 -53.16 19.95 -4.28
CA MET A 1 -52.24 19.29 -3.33
C MET A 1 -51.25 18.47 -4.15
N ALA A 2 -49.97 18.84 -4.16
CA ALA A 2 -48.97 18.12 -4.94
C ALA A 2 -48.59 16.83 -4.20
N SER A 3 -48.88 15.67 -4.80
CA SER A 3 -48.53 14.37 -4.25
C SER A 3 -47.04 14.12 -4.46
N VAL A 4 -46.25 14.26 -3.40
CA VAL A 4 -44.82 13.95 -3.42
C VAL A 4 -44.66 12.43 -3.52
N LYS A 5 -43.97 11.96 -4.55
CA LYS A 5 -43.67 10.54 -4.72
C LYS A 5 -42.39 10.18 -3.94
N PRO A 6 -42.30 8.98 -3.35
CA PRO A 6 -41.06 8.52 -2.74
C PRO A 6 -39.92 8.54 -3.78
N TYR A 7 -38.71 8.88 -3.33
CA TYR A 7 -37.47 8.90 -4.13
C TYR A 7 -37.34 10.01 -5.20
N GLN A 8 -38.22 11.01 -5.20
CA GLN A 8 -38.14 12.16 -6.11
C GLN A 8 -36.84 12.98 -6.01
N PHE A 9 -36.14 12.90 -4.87
CA PHE A 9 -34.95 13.71 -4.58
C PHE A 9 -33.69 12.87 -4.37
N GLU A 10 -33.75 11.57 -4.67
CA GLU A 10 -32.53 10.78 -4.65
C GLU A 10 -31.71 11.10 -5.91
N PRO A 11 -30.39 11.27 -5.77
CA PRO A 11 -29.51 11.45 -6.92
C PRO A 11 -29.68 10.23 -7.83
N ALA A 12 -29.93 10.47 -9.12
CA ALA A 12 -29.91 9.40 -10.10
C ALA A 12 -28.52 8.77 -10.03
N CYS A 13 -28.45 7.54 -9.53
CA CYS A 13 -27.23 6.77 -9.60
C CYS A 13 -27.03 6.48 -11.09
N SER A 14 -26.28 7.36 -11.75
CA SER A 14 -25.77 7.10 -13.08
C SER A 14 -24.99 5.80 -12.94
N ASN A 15 -25.58 4.70 -13.43
CA ASN A 15 -24.85 3.46 -13.68
C ASN A 15 -23.89 3.70 -14.86
N GLU A 16 -23.08 4.75 -14.76
CA GLU A 16 -21.72 4.67 -15.23
C GLU A 16 -21.21 3.50 -14.43
N ARG A 17 -21.04 2.36 -15.10
CA ARG A 17 -20.13 1.37 -14.59
C ARG A 17 -18.86 2.16 -14.31
N ASP A 18 -18.65 2.52 -13.05
CA ASP A 18 -17.38 2.35 -12.39
C ASP A 18 -17.05 0.87 -12.63
N SER A 19 -16.64 0.57 -13.87
CA SER A 19 -15.40 -0.15 -14.08
C SER A 19 -14.49 0.52 -13.10
N ASN A 20 -14.45 -0.07 -11.91
CA ASN A 20 -13.38 0.03 -10.97
C ASN A 20 -12.13 -0.41 -11.76
N ASN A 21 -11.68 0.45 -12.66
CA ASN A 21 -10.30 0.77 -12.82
C ASN A 21 -9.91 1.34 -11.45
N PHE A 22 -9.80 0.43 -10.47
CA PHE A 22 -8.52 0.25 -9.86
C PHE A 22 -7.54 0.03 -11.03
N THR A 23 -7.19 1.13 -11.72
CA THR A 23 -5.82 1.34 -12.09
C THR A 23 -5.15 1.35 -10.73
N GLU A 24 -4.88 0.14 -10.21
CA GLU A 24 -3.76 -0.06 -9.35
C GLU A 24 -2.65 0.61 -10.13
N ASN A 25 -2.35 1.85 -9.76
CA ASN A 25 -1.10 2.48 -10.04
C ASN A 25 -0.08 1.66 -9.23
N ASN A 26 0.11 0.41 -9.65
CA ASN A 26 1.26 -0.43 -9.39
C ASN A 26 2.41 0.13 -10.24
N ASP A 27 2.60 1.45 -10.19
CA ASP A 27 3.81 2.13 -10.65
C ASP A 27 4.92 1.95 -9.60
N PHE A 28 4.97 0.77 -9.00
CA PHE A 28 6.10 0.27 -8.22
C PHE A 28 6.67 -0.92 -8.97
N LYS A 29 7.15 -0.68 -10.19
CA LYS A 29 7.91 -1.68 -10.95
C LYS A 29 9.32 -1.79 -10.37
N ILE A 30 9.41 -2.33 -9.16
CA ILE A 30 10.69 -2.61 -8.51
C ILE A 30 11.28 -3.82 -9.22
N ASN A 31 12.47 -3.65 -9.81
CA ASN A 31 13.18 -4.76 -10.43
C ASN A 31 13.73 -5.70 -9.35
N VAL A 32 12.98 -6.76 -9.07
CA VAL A 32 13.30 -7.78 -8.05
C VAL A 32 14.12 -8.96 -8.57
N ASN A 33 14.50 -8.94 -9.85
CA ASN A 33 15.24 -10.05 -10.47
C ASN A 33 16.58 -10.29 -9.76
N ASN A 34 16.94 -11.58 -9.57
CA ASN A 34 18.21 -12.03 -9.00
C ASN A 34 18.47 -11.61 -7.53
N ARG A 35 17.42 -11.29 -6.76
CA ARG A 35 17.51 -10.93 -5.34
C ARG A 35 17.34 -12.07 -4.34
N SER A 36 16.82 -13.22 -4.79
CA SER A 36 16.62 -14.41 -3.94
C SER A 36 17.93 -14.82 -3.28
N GLY A 37 17.88 -15.15 -1.99
CA GLY A 37 19.06 -15.62 -1.27
C GLY A 37 20.10 -14.54 -0.93
N LYS A 38 19.81 -13.25 -1.17
CA LYS A 38 20.75 -12.13 -0.93
C LYS A 38 20.06 -10.97 -0.20
N LEU A 39 20.84 -10.13 0.47
CA LEU A 39 20.36 -8.92 1.17
C LEU A 39 20.97 -7.61 0.66
N ASN A 40 21.79 -7.67 -0.39
CA ASN A 40 22.54 -6.51 -0.90
C ASN A 40 21.64 -5.38 -1.45
N TRP A 41 20.37 -5.66 -1.71
CA TRP A 41 19.35 -4.69 -2.15
C TRP A 41 18.69 -3.94 -0.98
N CYS A 42 18.82 -4.45 0.25
CA CYS A 42 18.25 -3.82 1.43
C CYS A 42 19.01 -2.53 1.77
N LYS A 43 18.28 -1.41 1.89
CA LYS A 43 18.84 -0.12 2.33
C LYS A 43 18.50 0.23 3.77
N CYS A 44 17.50 -0.42 4.37
CA CYS A 44 17.06 -0.14 5.73
C CYS A 44 17.78 -0.98 6.81
N GLY A 45 18.49 -2.05 6.42
CA GLY A 45 19.22 -2.93 7.34
C GLY A 45 18.35 -3.85 8.21
N GLN A 46 17.05 -3.96 7.92
CA GLN A 46 16.10 -4.77 8.69
C GLN A 46 15.40 -5.85 7.86
N CYS A 47 15.69 -5.96 6.55
CA CYS A 47 15.14 -7.03 5.73
C CYS A 47 15.81 -8.37 6.05
N VAL A 48 15.08 -9.46 5.80
CA VAL A 48 15.59 -10.84 5.89
C VAL A 48 15.74 -11.44 4.50
N VAL A 49 16.62 -12.44 4.36
CA VAL A 49 16.77 -13.17 3.12
C VAL A 49 15.49 -13.94 2.83
N MET A 50 14.89 -13.70 1.67
CA MET A 50 13.72 -14.43 1.18
C MET A 50 14.11 -15.44 0.10
N MET A 51 13.32 -16.52 -0.01
CA MET A 51 13.53 -17.54 -1.04
C MET A 51 13.05 -17.06 -2.41
N THR A 52 12.03 -16.22 -2.47
CA THR A 52 11.47 -15.71 -3.73
C THR A 52 11.92 -14.28 -4.04
N HIS A 53 12.01 -13.97 -5.33
CA HIS A 53 12.34 -12.63 -5.81
C HIS A 53 11.27 -11.61 -5.41
N GLN A 54 10.00 -11.99 -5.54
CA GLN A 54 8.86 -11.10 -5.30
C GLN A 54 8.77 -10.64 -3.84
N GLU A 55 9.23 -11.47 -2.89
CA GLU A 55 9.28 -11.11 -1.46
C GLU A 55 10.54 -10.32 -1.08
N SER A 56 11.52 -10.21 -1.98
CA SER A 56 12.80 -9.52 -1.75
C SER A 56 12.70 -8.00 -2.02
N VAL A 57 11.84 -7.31 -1.25
CA VAL A 57 11.54 -5.88 -1.39
C VAL A 57 11.84 -5.11 -0.10
N CYS A 58 12.51 -3.96 -0.24
CA CYS A 58 12.89 -3.11 0.90
C CYS A 58 11.91 -1.94 1.07
N CYS A 59 11.61 -1.57 2.32
CA CYS A 59 10.71 -0.47 2.66
C CYS A 59 11.18 0.91 2.14
N GLN A 60 12.47 1.05 1.82
CA GLN A 60 13.05 2.25 1.21
C GLN A 60 12.91 2.30 -0.33
N GLU A 61 12.47 1.22 -0.98
CA GLU A 61 12.28 1.19 -2.44
C GLU A 61 10.94 1.76 -2.88
N SER A 62 9.93 1.70 -2.01
CA SER A 62 8.64 2.33 -2.26
C SER A 62 8.62 3.75 -1.69
N GLU A 63 8.42 4.76 -2.54
CA GLU A 63 8.32 6.16 -2.13
C GLU A 63 7.21 6.39 -1.10
N LYS A 64 6.06 5.74 -1.25
CA LYS A 64 4.94 5.81 -0.30
C LYS A 64 5.36 5.28 1.08
N VAL A 65 6.02 4.14 1.12
CA VAL A 65 6.50 3.54 2.39
C VAL A 65 7.64 4.37 2.97
N LYS A 66 8.52 4.91 2.12
CA LYS A 66 9.59 5.80 2.54
C LYS A 66 9.06 7.07 3.19
N GLN A 67 8.00 7.68 2.65
CA GLN A 67 7.34 8.85 3.24
C GLN A 67 6.80 8.55 4.64
N VAL A 68 6.25 7.35 4.86
CA VAL A 68 5.80 6.89 6.19
C VAL A 68 6.98 6.64 7.13
N SER A 69 8.08 6.06 6.63
CA SER A 69 9.28 5.84 7.44
C SER A 69 9.97 7.14 7.88
N GLY A 70 9.76 8.23 7.13
CA GLY A 70 10.38 9.52 7.41
C GLY A 70 11.91 9.44 7.44
N ILE A 71 12.50 10.00 8.49
CA ILE A 71 13.96 10.04 8.71
C ILE A 71 14.47 8.74 9.36
N ALA A 72 13.58 7.86 9.85
CA ALA A 72 13.95 6.73 10.71
C ALA A 72 14.65 5.56 9.98
N GLY A 73 14.82 5.66 8.65
CA GLY A 73 15.52 4.68 7.81
C GLY A 73 14.72 3.40 7.54
N CYS A 74 14.13 2.78 8.56
CA CYS A 74 13.20 1.67 8.41
C CYS A 74 11.78 2.04 8.84
N VAL A 75 10.77 1.57 8.09
CA VAL A 75 9.36 1.79 8.43
C VAL A 75 8.97 1.18 9.79
N THR A 76 9.64 0.12 10.22
CA THR A 76 9.37 -0.54 11.52
C THR A 76 9.75 0.32 12.72
N HIS A 77 10.63 1.30 12.55
CA HIS A 77 10.97 2.28 13.60
C HIS A 77 9.95 3.42 13.70
N ASN A 78 9.02 3.53 12.75
CA ASN A 78 7.97 4.52 12.83
C ASN A 78 6.95 4.10 13.90
N VAL A 79 6.70 5.00 14.86
CA VAL A 79 5.79 4.77 16.00
C VAL A 79 4.36 4.48 15.54
N LEU A 80 3.88 5.15 14.49
CA LEU A 80 2.54 4.93 13.95
C LEU A 80 2.45 3.57 13.25
N PHE A 81 3.48 3.20 12.48
CA PHE A 81 3.52 1.89 11.84
C PHE A 81 3.52 0.76 12.88
N ASN A 82 4.29 0.92 13.95
CA ASN A 82 4.33 -0.04 15.03
C ASN A 82 2.93 -0.20 15.67
N LYS A 83 2.29 0.89 16.07
CA LYS A 83 0.95 0.85 16.70
C LYS A 83 -0.17 0.34 15.81
N LEU A 84 -0.12 0.60 14.50
CA LEU A 84 -1.21 0.27 13.58
C LEU A 84 -1.05 -1.11 12.93
N VAL A 85 0.19 -1.58 12.73
CA VAL A 85 0.48 -2.76 11.90
C VAL A 85 1.14 -3.88 12.70
N ILE A 86 2.03 -3.56 13.65
CA ILE A 86 2.82 -4.55 14.39
C ILE A 86 2.14 -4.91 15.72
N ASP A 87 1.69 -3.90 16.46
CA ASP A 87 0.98 -4.08 17.71
C ASP A 87 -0.41 -4.65 17.41
N LYS A 88 -0.55 -5.97 17.57
CA LYS A 88 -1.86 -6.64 17.55
C LYS A 88 -2.62 -6.26 18.82
N MET A 89 -3.15 -5.04 18.87
CA MET A 89 -4.24 -4.68 19.78
C MET A 89 -5.56 -4.77 19.02
N PHE A 90 -5.97 -6.00 18.70
CA PHE A 90 -7.36 -6.39 18.46
C PHE A 90 -7.57 -7.82 18.91
#